data_AF-A0A957NYQ6-F1
#
_entry.id   AF-A0A957NYQ6-F1
#
_cell.length_a   1.000
_cell.length_b   1.000
_cell.length_c   1.000
_cell.angle_alpha   90.00
_cell.angle_beta   90.00
_cell.angle_gamma   90.00
#
_symmetry.space_group_name_H-M   'P 1'
#
loop_
_entity.id
_entity.type
_entity.pdbx_description
1 polymer ?
#
loop_
_entity_poly.entity_id
_entity_poly.type
_entity_poly.pdbx_seq_one_letter_code
_entity_poly.pdbx_strand_id
1 'polypeptide(L)'
;MKLNLYQYLISGIIIVGAVLSLFSQNGFAEPTFTGDAAADFTGPDVVTIEDLTNDVGIPAPDFPPGSMTGWDMRAIYLEYDPATDTMYVGVDCVVICGDADNDGDPNTTGPILGQPASEGGLGGTDVADWGSGESFGLIFDTNDDGTFEVVVGIKNSDDISTFGAYNYSGRAGTQLRNSGWGAALPNAVSLYAPTSVDAPDLEFSIADFSTLPGFTAGNTALSYQVHAGMGSAVDDGIGEDFTTGITGVTPTPAPPTETPTNTPVPPTDTPTNTPAPPTNTPTNTSTNTPVPPTNTST
;
A
#
# COMPACT_ATOMS: atom_id res chain seq x y z
N MET A 1 -32.31 -13.10 70.59
CA MET A 1 -31.21 -12.14 70.33
C MET A 1 -30.63 -12.45 68.95
N LYS A 2 -31.00 -11.70 67.93
CA LYS A 2 -30.42 -11.77 66.59
C LYS A 2 -29.38 -10.66 66.50
N LEU A 3 -28.10 -11.02 66.41
CA LEU A 3 -27.02 -10.07 66.09
C LEU A 3 -26.69 -10.22 64.60
N ASN A 4 -26.77 -9.11 63.87
CA ASN A 4 -26.71 -9.03 62.43
C ASN A 4 -25.28 -9.24 61.89
N LEU A 5 -25.15 -10.23 61.02
CA LEU A 5 -23.97 -10.57 60.23
C LEU A 5 -23.89 -9.69 58.96
N TYR A 6 -23.89 -8.36 59.12
CA TYR A 6 -23.95 -7.41 57.99
C TYR A 6 -22.89 -6.29 58.04
N GLN A 7 -21.81 -6.48 58.82
CA GLN A 7 -20.84 -5.41 59.09
C GLN A 7 -19.39 -5.74 58.72
N TYR A 8 -19.18 -6.74 57.84
CA TYR A 8 -17.87 -7.08 57.26
C TYR A 8 -17.92 -7.19 55.72
N LEU A 9 -18.74 -6.36 55.06
CA LEU A 9 -18.83 -6.29 53.59
C LEU A 9 -18.44 -4.91 53.03
N ILE A 10 -17.68 -4.12 53.79
CA ILE A 10 -17.20 -2.80 53.35
C ILE A 10 -15.74 -2.61 53.79
N SER A 11 -14.80 -3.25 53.10
CA SER A 11 -13.39 -2.83 52.99
C SER A 11 -12.69 -3.76 52.02
N GLY A 12 -12.69 -3.38 50.74
CA GLY A 12 -12.04 -4.16 49.70
C GLY A 12 -12.53 -3.86 48.29
N ILE A 13 -12.98 -2.62 48.01
CA ILE A 13 -13.05 -2.14 46.64
C ILE A 13 -11.62 -1.80 46.24
N ILE A 14 -10.92 -2.79 45.69
CA ILE A 14 -9.71 -2.56 44.90
C ILE A 14 -10.16 -1.68 43.74
N ILE A 15 -9.80 -0.41 43.80
CA ILE A 15 -9.81 0.49 42.65
C ILE A 15 -8.74 -0.08 41.70
N VAL A 16 -9.16 -0.99 40.83
CA VAL A 16 -8.44 -1.24 39.58
C VAL A 16 -8.70 0.00 38.73
N GLY A 17 -7.91 1.05 38.99
CA GLY A 17 -7.78 2.15 38.07
C GLY A 17 -7.18 1.57 36.80
N ALA A 18 -8.03 1.29 35.82
CA ALA A 18 -7.62 1.09 34.45
C ALA A 18 -6.98 2.42 34.01
N VAL A 19 -5.68 2.55 34.25
CA VAL A 19 -4.84 3.48 33.51
C VAL A 19 -4.84 2.90 32.11
N LEU A 20 -5.81 3.33 31.31
CA LEU A 20 -5.85 3.14 29.87
C LEU A 20 -4.70 4.01 29.33
N SER A 21 -3.48 3.47 29.44
CA SER A 21 -2.30 4.05 28.83
C SER A 21 -2.55 4.06 27.33
N LEU A 22 -2.92 5.23 26.80
CA LEU A 22 -2.77 5.55 25.39
C LEU A 22 -1.27 5.51 25.11
N PHE A 23 -0.77 4.33 24.77
CA PHE A 23 0.55 4.22 24.18
C PHE A 23 0.45 4.86 22.80
N SER A 24 1.09 6.01 22.63
CA SER A 24 1.47 6.45 21.29
C SER A 24 2.45 5.41 20.77
N GLN A 25 1.93 4.45 20.01
CA GLN A 25 2.79 3.70 19.12
C GLN A 25 3.47 4.75 18.23
N ASN A 26 4.78 4.68 18.07
CA ASN A 26 5.41 5.26 16.89
C ASN A 26 4.90 4.40 15.73
N GLY A 27 3.65 4.64 15.35
CA GLY A 27 2.96 3.87 14.33
C GLY A 27 3.67 4.16 13.03
N PHE A 28 4.06 3.08 12.35
CA PHE A 28 4.22 3.16 10.91
C PHE A 28 2.95 3.79 10.35
N ALA A 29 3.10 4.85 9.57
CA ALA A 29 1.98 5.44 8.87
C ALA A 29 1.82 4.61 7.60
N GLU A 30 0.81 3.74 7.58
CA GLU A 30 0.39 3.01 6.37
C GLU A 30 0.33 3.96 5.17
N PRO A 31 0.89 3.57 4.00
CA PRO A 31 0.72 4.31 2.76
C PRO A 31 -0.76 4.54 2.48
N THR A 32 -1.12 5.76 2.07
CA THR A 32 -2.49 6.07 1.66
C THR A 32 -2.59 5.92 0.16
N PHE A 33 -3.13 4.81 -0.32
CA PHE A 33 -3.29 4.58 -1.76
C PHE A 33 -4.22 5.62 -2.42
N THR A 34 -3.73 6.21 -3.50
CA THR A 34 -4.40 7.21 -4.34
C THR A 34 -4.38 6.86 -5.82
N GLY A 35 -3.66 5.80 -6.19
CA GLY A 35 -3.37 5.40 -7.56
C GLY A 35 -2.13 6.09 -8.15
N ASP A 36 -1.34 6.81 -7.34
CA ASP A 36 -0.04 7.39 -7.68
C ASP A 36 1.01 6.81 -6.72
N ALA A 37 1.57 5.66 -7.10
CA ALA A 37 2.43 4.88 -6.23
C ALA A 37 3.69 5.68 -5.82
N ALA A 38 4.22 6.52 -6.71
CA ALA A 38 5.37 7.36 -6.39
C ALA A 38 5.07 8.41 -5.32
N ALA A 39 3.84 8.93 -5.28
CA ALA A 39 3.40 9.89 -4.27
C ALA A 39 3.08 9.22 -2.92
N ASP A 40 2.61 7.97 -2.94
CA ASP A 40 2.10 7.29 -1.76
C ASP A 40 3.20 6.59 -0.96
N PHE A 41 4.29 6.18 -1.61
CA PHE A 41 5.43 5.49 -1.01
C PHE A 41 6.63 6.40 -0.77
N THR A 42 6.48 7.35 0.17
CA THR A 42 7.53 8.34 0.51
C THR A 42 8.22 8.08 1.85
N GLY A 43 7.86 6.99 2.53
CA GLY A 43 8.39 6.61 3.84
C GLY A 43 9.89 6.31 3.82
N PRO A 44 10.59 6.48 4.96
CA PRO A 44 12.02 6.19 5.06
C PRO A 44 12.36 4.69 4.96
N ASP A 45 11.36 3.82 5.16
CA ASP A 45 11.50 2.37 5.12
C ASP A 45 11.00 1.75 3.81
N VAL A 46 10.57 2.58 2.86
CA VAL A 46 10.20 2.16 1.51
C VAL A 46 11.42 1.61 0.79
N VAL A 47 11.27 0.43 0.21
CA VAL A 47 12.24 -0.16 -0.70
C VAL A 47 11.76 0.10 -2.12
N THR A 48 12.56 0.86 -2.87
CA THR A 48 12.30 1.16 -4.28
C THR A 48 13.16 0.29 -5.17
N ILE A 49 12.51 -0.34 -6.16
CA ILE A 49 13.15 -1.12 -7.22
C ILE A 49 12.90 -0.36 -8.51
N GLU A 50 13.90 0.43 -8.90
CA GLU A 50 13.87 1.19 -10.14
C GLU A 50 13.96 0.26 -11.36
N ASP A 51 13.24 0.62 -12.40
CA ASP A 51 13.30 -0.04 -13.70
C ASP A 51 13.80 0.90 -14.80
N LEU A 52 14.13 0.32 -15.96
CA LEU A 52 14.53 1.10 -17.12
C LEU A 52 13.31 1.59 -17.90
N THR A 53 13.00 2.87 -17.78
CA THR A 53 11.94 3.46 -18.62
C THR A 53 12.25 3.34 -20.11
N ASN A 54 11.24 3.11 -20.94
CA ASN A 54 11.32 2.98 -22.41
C ASN A 54 12.12 1.76 -22.89
N ASP A 55 12.09 0.66 -22.16
CA ASP A 55 12.70 -0.60 -22.58
C ASP A 55 11.70 -1.65 -23.09
N VAL A 56 10.40 -1.37 -22.96
CA VAL A 56 9.34 -2.11 -23.65
C VAL A 56 9.48 -1.98 -25.16
N GLY A 57 9.52 -3.13 -25.84
CA GLY A 57 9.62 -3.18 -27.28
C GLY A 57 8.35 -2.68 -27.98
N ILE A 58 8.42 -1.54 -28.67
CA ILE A 58 7.28 -1.01 -29.42
C ILE A 58 7.44 -1.29 -30.92
N PRO A 59 6.43 -1.91 -31.60
CA PRO A 59 6.45 -2.11 -33.04
C PRO A 59 6.60 -0.81 -33.83
N ALA A 60 7.69 -0.73 -34.59
CA ALA A 60 7.95 0.36 -35.52
C ALA A 60 7.80 -0.13 -36.97
N PRO A 61 7.23 0.68 -37.88
CA PRO A 61 6.87 2.09 -37.72
C PRO A 61 5.42 2.33 -37.27
N ASP A 62 4.70 1.29 -36.85
CA ASP A 62 3.26 1.35 -36.59
C ASP A 62 2.91 2.31 -35.44
N PHE A 63 3.72 2.33 -34.38
CA PHE A 63 3.65 3.34 -33.34
C PHE A 63 4.54 4.57 -33.64
N PRO A 64 4.09 5.79 -33.27
CA PRO A 64 4.94 6.97 -33.26
C PRO A 64 6.26 6.74 -32.51
N PRO A 65 7.39 7.29 -32.99
CA PRO A 65 8.65 7.22 -32.25
C PRO A 65 8.51 7.82 -30.85
N GLY A 66 8.90 7.06 -29.83
CA GLY A 66 8.79 7.46 -28.42
C GLY A 66 7.41 7.19 -27.79
N SER A 67 6.55 6.43 -28.47
CA SER A 67 5.39 5.81 -27.81
C SER A 67 5.84 4.95 -26.63
N MET A 68 5.01 4.95 -25.59
CA MET A 68 5.15 4.19 -24.35
C MET A 68 3.81 3.50 -24.11
N THR A 69 3.82 2.43 -23.34
CA THR A 69 2.64 1.60 -23.07
C THR A 69 2.47 1.41 -21.57
N GLY A 70 1.28 0.97 -21.17
CA GLY A 70 0.95 0.59 -19.80
C GLY A 70 1.68 -0.64 -19.28
N TRP A 71 2.58 -1.22 -20.09
CA TRP A 71 3.48 -2.28 -19.67
C TRP A 71 4.81 -1.75 -19.12
N ASP A 72 5.20 -0.53 -19.47
CA ASP A 72 6.48 0.07 -19.08
C ASP A 72 6.42 0.54 -17.63
N MET A 73 7.15 -0.13 -16.75
CA MET A 73 7.28 0.17 -15.34
C MET A 73 8.38 1.21 -15.13
N ARG A 74 8.14 2.14 -14.21
CA ARG A 74 9.17 3.03 -13.66
C ARG A 74 9.81 2.44 -12.42
N ALA A 75 8.99 1.95 -11.50
CA ALA A 75 9.46 1.43 -10.22
C ALA A 75 8.44 0.49 -9.55
N ILE A 76 8.95 -0.36 -8.67
CA ILE A 76 8.17 -1.07 -7.66
C ILE A 76 8.53 -0.53 -6.28
N TYR A 77 7.53 -0.19 -5.48
CA TYR A 77 7.68 0.24 -4.09
C TYR A 77 7.18 -0.85 -3.16
N LEU A 78 7.96 -1.15 -2.13
CA LEU A 78 7.61 -2.14 -1.10
C LEU A 78 7.76 -1.50 0.27
N GLU A 79 6.72 -1.62 1.10
CA GLU A 79 6.77 -1.21 2.51
C GLU A 79 6.13 -2.29 3.37
N TYR A 80 6.89 -2.86 4.31
CA TYR A 80 6.39 -3.89 5.22
C TYR A 80 6.09 -3.28 6.59
N ASP A 81 4.84 -3.41 7.04
CA ASP A 81 4.45 -3.08 8.41
C ASP A 81 4.47 -4.34 9.30
N PRO A 82 5.47 -4.49 10.18
CA PRO A 82 5.54 -5.64 11.09
C PRO A 82 4.47 -5.62 12.19
N ALA A 83 3.80 -4.49 12.45
CA ALA A 83 2.76 -4.41 13.47
C ALA A 83 1.46 -5.09 13.02
N THR A 84 1.14 -4.97 11.74
CA THR A 84 -0.04 -5.59 11.12
C THR A 84 0.29 -6.84 10.30
N ASP A 85 1.58 -7.15 10.12
CA ASP A 85 2.09 -8.20 9.21
C ASP A 85 1.58 -8.01 7.77
N THR A 86 1.67 -6.77 7.30
CA THR A 86 1.16 -6.35 5.98
C THR A 86 2.30 -5.87 5.10
N MET A 87 2.37 -6.37 3.88
CA MET A 87 3.19 -5.80 2.81
C MET A 87 2.33 -4.87 1.96
N TYR A 88 2.74 -3.62 1.82
CA TYR A 88 2.19 -2.65 0.88
C TYR A 88 3.06 -2.63 -0.38
N VAL A 89 2.42 -2.65 -1.54
CA VAL A 89 3.08 -2.66 -2.84
C VAL A 89 2.47 -1.59 -3.74
N GLY A 90 3.33 -0.79 -4.36
CA GLY A 90 2.99 0.13 -5.43
C GLY A 90 3.77 -0.22 -6.69
N VAL A 91 3.11 -0.26 -7.85
CA VAL A 91 3.71 -0.47 -9.16
C VAL A 91 3.45 0.76 -9.98
N ASP A 92 4.50 1.55 -10.18
CA ASP A 92 4.45 2.81 -10.89
C ASP A 92 4.71 2.57 -12.38
N CYS A 93 3.68 2.76 -13.20
CA CYS A 93 3.78 2.63 -14.64
C CYS A 93 4.06 3.99 -15.29
N VAL A 94 4.70 3.98 -16.45
CA VAL A 94 5.00 5.21 -17.19
C VAL A 94 3.71 5.93 -17.62
N VAL A 95 2.66 5.17 -17.90
CA VAL A 95 1.29 5.63 -18.18
C VAL A 95 0.29 4.89 -17.28
N ILE A 96 -0.92 4.57 -17.73
CA ILE A 96 -1.85 3.75 -16.95
C ILE A 96 -1.42 2.28 -17.04
N CYS A 97 -1.18 1.60 -15.93
CA CYS A 97 -0.86 0.19 -15.93
C CYS A 97 -1.97 -0.61 -16.62
N GLY A 98 -1.62 -1.43 -17.61
CA GLY A 98 -2.59 -2.18 -18.42
C GLY A 98 -3.03 -1.53 -19.73
N ASP A 99 -2.80 -0.21 -19.90
CA ASP A 99 -3.18 0.50 -21.14
C ASP A 99 -2.17 0.23 -22.26
N ALA A 100 -2.42 -0.83 -23.03
CA ALA A 100 -1.46 -1.38 -23.98
C ALA A 100 -1.11 -0.39 -25.09
N ASP A 101 -2.04 0.47 -25.50
CA ASP A 101 -1.85 1.39 -26.62
C ASP A 101 -1.85 2.88 -26.25
N ASN A 102 -1.94 3.17 -24.95
CA ASN A 102 -1.78 4.47 -24.34
C ASN A 102 -2.77 5.50 -24.90
N ASP A 103 -4.04 5.09 -25.03
CA ASP A 103 -5.13 5.96 -25.43
C ASP A 103 -5.87 6.59 -24.24
N GLY A 104 -5.49 6.21 -23.01
CA GLY A 104 -6.02 6.71 -21.76
C GLY A 104 -7.12 5.82 -21.15
N ASP A 105 -7.45 4.68 -21.77
CA ASP A 105 -8.41 3.71 -21.25
C ASP A 105 -7.83 2.28 -21.26
N PRO A 106 -7.38 1.75 -20.11
CA PRO A 106 -6.83 0.38 -20.00
C PRO A 106 -7.89 -0.72 -20.15
N ASN A 107 -9.10 -0.38 -20.62
CA ASN A 107 -10.17 -1.33 -20.83
C ASN A 107 -10.69 -1.36 -22.26
N THR A 108 -10.08 -0.60 -23.17
CA THR A 108 -10.53 -0.56 -24.55
C THR A 108 -9.37 -0.55 -25.52
N THR A 109 -9.49 -1.38 -26.56
CA THR A 109 -8.53 -1.35 -27.65
C THR A 109 -8.73 -0.11 -28.52
N GLY A 110 -7.74 0.78 -28.51
CA GLY A 110 -7.68 1.91 -29.40
C GLY A 110 -7.33 1.53 -30.86
N PRO A 111 -7.44 2.48 -31.81
CA PRO A 111 -7.28 2.20 -33.23
C PRO A 111 -5.88 1.74 -33.65
N ILE A 112 -4.83 2.18 -32.95
CA ILE A 112 -3.45 1.86 -33.31
C ILE A 112 -3.11 0.40 -33.04
N LEU A 113 -3.71 -0.17 -31.99
CA LEU A 113 -3.58 -1.57 -31.65
C LEU A 113 -4.59 -2.45 -32.40
N GLY A 114 -5.86 -2.07 -32.41
CA GLY A 114 -6.96 -2.95 -32.83
C GLY A 114 -7.23 -3.03 -34.34
N GLN A 115 -6.77 -2.05 -35.14
CA GLN A 115 -6.96 -2.13 -36.59
C GLN A 115 -6.07 -3.21 -37.20
N PRO A 116 -6.55 -3.96 -38.22
CA PRO A 116 -5.68 -4.92 -38.89
C PRO A 116 -4.51 -4.20 -39.56
N ALA A 117 -3.39 -4.90 -39.74
CA ALA A 117 -2.22 -4.39 -40.48
C ALA A 117 -2.53 -3.82 -41.88
N SER A 118 -3.60 -4.28 -42.53
CA SER A 118 -4.06 -3.71 -43.81
C SER A 118 -4.63 -2.29 -43.71
N GLU A 119 -5.02 -1.87 -42.52
CA GLU A 119 -5.59 -0.55 -42.20
C GLU A 119 -4.61 0.33 -41.40
N GLY A 120 -3.45 -0.22 -41.01
CA GLY A 120 -2.38 0.51 -40.34
C GLY A 120 -2.35 0.38 -38.82
N GLY A 121 -3.01 -0.63 -38.24
CA GLY A 121 -2.81 -1.04 -36.85
C GLY A 121 -2.07 -2.37 -36.75
N LEU A 122 -1.93 -2.90 -35.54
CA LEU A 122 -1.29 -4.21 -35.33
C LEU A 122 -2.28 -5.36 -35.58
N GLY A 123 -3.47 -5.27 -35.00
CA GLY A 123 -4.44 -6.37 -34.91
C GLY A 123 -4.43 -7.06 -33.54
N GLY A 124 -3.79 -6.43 -32.55
CA GLY A 124 -3.79 -6.84 -31.15
C GLY A 124 -5.05 -6.41 -30.41
N THR A 125 -5.05 -6.60 -29.10
CA THR A 125 -6.18 -6.29 -28.22
C THR A 125 -5.67 -5.84 -26.86
N ASP A 126 -6.14 -4.67 -26.44
CA ASP A 126 -6.16 -4.23 -25.04
C ASP A 126 -7.44 -4.79 -24.41
N VAL A 127 -7.28 -5.65 -23.41
CA VAL A 127 -8.34 -6.46 -22.83
C VAL A 127 -8.80 -5.87 -21.50
N ALA A 128 -10.04 -5.37 -21.49
CA ALA A 128 -10.73 -4.92 -20.28
C ALA A 128 -10.44 -5.75 -19.02
N ASP A 129 -10.19 -5.03 -17.93
CA ASP A 129 -9.98 -5.57 -16.59
C ASP A 129 -8.84 -6.62 -16.52
N TRP A 130 -7.74 -6.38 -17.24
CA TRP A 130 -6.59 -7.31 -17.30
C TRP A 130 -7.00 -8.70 -17.76
N GLY A 131 -7.92 -8.77 -18.72
CA GLY A 131 -8.54 -10.03 -19.11
C GLY A 131 -7.57 -10.97 -19.82
N SER A 132 -8.10 -12.15 -20.19
CA SER A 132 -7.31 -13.24 -20.79
C SER A 132 -6.37 -12.78 -21.90
N GLY A 133 -5.07 -12.85 -21.61
CA GLY A 133 -3.97 -12.40 -22.47
C GLY A 133 -2.99 -11.54 -21.69
N GLU A 134 -3.51 -10.71 -20.79
CA GLU A 134 -2.76 -9.73 -20.01
C GLU A 134 -2.37 -10.27 -18.64
N SER A 135 -1.22 -9.85 -18.13
CA SER A 135 -0.69 -10.38 -16.88
C SER A 135 0.23 -9.41 -16.18
N PHE A 136 0.17 -9.45 -14.85
CA PHE A 136 1.17 -8.88 -13.97
C PHE A 136 1.58 -9.96 -12.97
N GLY A 137 2.87 -10.04 -12.66
CA GLY A 137 3.37 -10.94 -11.63
C GLY A 137 4.53 -10.32 -10.85
N LEU A 138 4.36 -10.22 -9.54
CA LEU A 138 5.42 -9.96 -8.57
C LEU A 138 5.79 -11.27 -7.87
N ILE A 139 7.00 -11.76 -8.11
CA ILE A 139 7.47 -13.02 -7.53
C ILE A 139 8.37 -12.78 -6.31
N PHE A 140 8.23 -13.64 -5.30
CA PHE A 140 9.02 -13.62 -4.07
C PHE A 140 9.77 -14.94 -3.87
N ASP A 141 11.08 -14.85 -3.70
CA ASP A 141 11.93 -15.91 -3.13
C ASP A 141 12.09 -15.55 -1.65
N THR A 142 11.29 -16.19 -0.82
CA THR A 142 11.06 -15.81 0.58
C THR A 142 12.08 -16.41 1.54
N ASN A 143 12.91 -17.33 1.05
CA ASN A 143 13.92 -18.02 1.85
C ASN A 143 15.36 -17.78 1.35
N ASP A 144 15.51 -16.98 0.29
CA ASP A 144 16.77 -16.57 -0.32
C ASP A 144 17.59 -17.76 -0.85
N ASP A 145 16.91 -18.81 -1.32
CA ASP A 145 17.55 -20.04 -1.84
C ASP A 145 17.73 -20.05 -3.37
N GLY A 146 17.28 -19.00 -4.05
CA GLY A 146 17.33 -18.83 -5.50
C GLY A 146 16.15 -19.49 -6.22
N THR A 147 15.15 -19.99 -5.50
CA THR A 147 13.86 -20.42 -6.04
C THR A 147 12.75 -19.55 -5.51
N PHE A 148 11.76 -19.24 -6.36
CA PHE A 148 10.66 -18.36 -5.98
C PHE A 148 9.47 -19.19 -5.53
N GLU A 149 8.96 -18.94 -4.32
CA GLU A 149 7.84 -19.68 -3.73
C GLU A 149 6.47 -19.06 -4.01
N VAL A 150 6.42 -17.75 -4.25
CA VAL A 150 5.17 -16.99 -4.32
C VAL A 150 5.15 -16.10 -5.55
N VAL A 151 3.98 -15.96 -6.14
CA VAL A 151 3.66 -14.93 -7.13
C VAL A 151 2.38 -14.21 -6.71
N VAL A 152 2.37 -12.89 -6.83
CA VAL A 152 1.22 -12.04 -6.58
C VAL A 152 0.88 -11.30 -7.86
N GLY A 153 -0.40 -11.29 -8.25
CA GLY A 153 -0.86 -10.58 -9.45
C GLY A 153 -1.99 -11.31 -10.16
N ILE A 154 -1.99 -11.20 -11.49
CA ILE A 154 -3.04 -11.72 -12.38
C ILE A 154 -2.41 -12.62 -13.44
N LYS A 155 -2.97 -13.81 -13.59
CA LYS A 155 -2.57 -14.79 -14.61
C LYS A 155 -3.07 -14.39 -15.99
N ASN A 156 -2.29 -14.71 -17.03
CA ASN A 156 -2.67 -14.44 -18.41
C ASN A 156 -3.89 -15.22 -18.95
N SER A 157 -4.51 -16.09 -18.15
CA SER A 157 -5.81 -16.73 -18.48
C SER A 157 -6.99 -16.17 -17.69
N ASP A 158 -6.74 -15.28 -16.75
CA ASP A 158 -7.73 -14.82 -15.77
C ASP A 158 -8.06 -13.34 -16.03
N ASP A 159 -8.59 -12.66 -15.02
CA ASP A 159 -8.92 -11.23 -15.03
C ASP A 159 -8.66 -10.62 -13.63
N ILE A 160 -8.81 -9.30 -13.50
CA ILE A 160 -8.55 -8.56 -12.26
C ILE A 160 -9.34 -9.05 -11.05
N SER A 161 -10.49 -9.72 -11.25
CA SER A 161 -11.29 -10.27 -10.14
C SER A 161 -10.57 -11.41 -9.42
N THR A 162 -9.54 -11.96 -10.05
CA THR A 162 -8.69 -13.02 -9.50
C THR A 162 -7.41 -12.51 -8.86
N PHE A 163 -7.14 -11.19 -8.87
CA PHE A 163 -5.90 -10.62 -8.32
C PHE A 163 -5.60 -11.18 -6.92
N GLY A 164 -4.46 -11.83 -6.76
CA GLY A 164 -4.19 -12.58 -5.55
C GLY A 164 -2.78 -13.14 -5.43
N ALA A 165 -2.52 -13.82 -4.32
CA ALA A 165 -1.27 -14.52 -4.04
C ALA A 165 -1.40 -16.01 -4.34
N TYR A 166 -0.38 -16.60 -4.96
CA TYR A 166 -0.37 -18.00 -5.40
C TYR A 166 0.97 -18.65 -5.09
N ASN A 167 0.96 -19.97 -4.89
CA ASN A 167 2.20 -20.74 -4.93
C ASN A 167 2.87 -20.55 -6.28
N TYR A 168 4.19 -20.49 -6.29
CA TYR A 168 4.99 -20.34 -7.49
C TYR A 168 6.12 -21.37 -7.51
N SER A 169 6.49 -21.77 -8.73
CA SER A 169 7.57 -22.74 -8.99
C SER A 169 8.31 -22.44 -10.29
N GLY A 170 8.06 -21.24 -10.86
CA GLY A 170 8.71 -20.78 -12.06
C GLY A 170 10.06 -20.14 -11.78
N ARG A 171 10.54 -19.37 -12.76
CA ARG A 171 11.78 -18.59 -12.67
C ARG A 171 11.47 -17.13 -13.00
N ALA A 172 12.34 -16.22 -12.59
CA ALA A 172 12.33 -14.86 -13.10
C ALA A 172 12.26 -14.84 -14.65
N GLY A 173 11.42 -13.96 -15.19
CA GLY A 173 11.08 -13.87 -16.61
C GLY A 173 9.95 -14.81 -17.08
N THR A 174 9.39 -15.65 -16.19
CA THR A 174 8.27 -16.57 -16.55
C THR A 174 6.97 -16.29 -15.81
N GLN A 175 6.93 -15.27 -14.95
CA GLN A 175 5.78 -14.92 -14.14
C GLN A 175 4.55 -14.50 -14.95
N LEU A 176 4.73 -14.03 -16.19
CA LEU A 176 3.63 -13.65 -17.09
C LEU A 176 2.91 -14.84 -17.73
N ARG A 177 3.43 -16.05 -17.53
CA ARG A 177 2.85 -17.28 -18.06
C ARG A 177 2.20 -18.03 -16.92
N ASN A 178 1.04 -18.65 -17.21
CA ASN A 178 0.40 -19.58 -16.28
C ASN A 178 1.31 -20.71 -15.80
N SER A 179 2.33 -21.06 -16.59
CA SER A 179 3.34 -22.04 -16.19
C SER A 179 4.10 -21.56 -14.95
N GLY A 180 3.94 -22.27 -13.84
CA GLY A 180 4.60 -21.97 -12.58
C GLY A 180 3.64 -21.48 -11.50
N TRP A 181 2.47 -20.94 -11.86
CA TRP A 181 1.42 -20.57 -10.93
C TRP A 181 0.71 -21.82 -10.40
N GLY A 182 0.64 -21.93 -9.08
CA GLY A 182 0.02 -23.03 -8.35
C GLY A 182 -1.32 -22.64 -7.75
N ALA A 183 -1.66 -23.31 -6.63
CA ALA A 183 -2.88 -23.00 -5.90
C ALA A 183 -2.83 -21.60 -5.27
N ALA A 184 -3.98 -20.93 -5.23
CA ALA A 184 -4.16 -19.69 -4.49
C ALA A 184 -3.81 -19.89 -3.02
N LEU A 185 -3.12 -18.90 -2.45
CA LEU A 185 -2.76 -18.85 -1.05
C LEU A 185 -3.91 -18.24 -0.23
N PRO A 186 -4.03 -18.58 1.06
CA PRO A 186 -5.08 -18.04 1.91
C PRO A 186 -4.85 -16.57 2.30
N ASN A 187 -3.65 -16.03 2.05
CA ASN A 187 -3.31 -14.64 2.31
C ASN A 187 -4.27 -13.70 1.57
N ALA A 188 -4.85 -12.76 2.30
CA ALA A 188 -5.71 -11.76 1.70
C ALA A 188 -4.85 -10.76 0.92
N VAL A 189 -5.12 -10.62 -0.37
CA VAL A 189 -4.58 -9.55 -1.21
C VAL A 189 -5.70 -8.55 -1.46
N SER A 190 -5.45 -7.28 -1.17
CA SER A 190 -6.43 -6.20 -1.36
C SER A 190 -5.89 -5.21 -2.38
N LEU A 191 -6.45 -5.23 -3.59
CA LEU A 191 -6.21 -4.23 -4.61
C LEU A 191 -6.95 -2.93 -4.25
N TYR A 192 -6.28 -1.79 -4.36
CA TYR A 192 -6.87 -0.48 -4.08
C TYR A 192 -8.05 -0.16 -5.01
N ALA A 193 -7.77 -0.15 -6.31
CA ALA A 193 -8.73 0.13 -7.37
C ALA A 193 -8.25 -0.54 -8.67
N PRO A 194 -9.18 -0.84 -9.61
CA PRO A 194 -8.81 -1.09 -11.00
C PRO A 194 -8.07 0.13 -11.58
N THR A 195 -7.12 -0.12 -12.48
CA THR A 195 -6.34 0.92 -13.11
C THR A 195 -7.21 1.78 -14.03
N SER A 196 -6.98 3.09 -14.01
CA SER A 196 -7.75 4.08 -14.77
C SER A 196 -7.01 5.41 -14.81
N VAL A 197 -7.55 6.41 -15.51
CA VAL A 197 -6.98 7.77 -15.51
C VAL A 197 -6.93 8.41 -14.11
N ASP A 198 -7.84 8.03 -13.20
CA ASP A 198 -7.90 8.56 -11.84
C ASP A 198 -7.01 7.76 -10.86
N ALA A 199 -6.59 6.56 -11.26
CA ALA A 199 -5.69 5.68 -10.50
C ALA A 199 -4.80 4.88 -11.49
N PRO A 200 -3.78 5.52 -12.09
CA PRO A 200 -2.99 4.92 -13.15
C PRO A 200 -2.13 3.73 -12.69
N ASP A 201 -1.69 3.73 -11.44
CA ASP A 201 -0.76 2.73 -10.90
C ASP A 201 -1.48 1.55 -10.22
N LEU A 202 -0.82 0.39 -10.15
CA LEU A 202 -1.31 -0.72 -9.32
C LEU A 202 -0.84 -0.53 -7.88
N GLU A 203 -1.78 -0.45 -6.95
CA GLU A 203 -1.50 -0.40 -5.52
C GLU A 203 -2.29 -1.45 -4.77
N PHE A 204 -1.62 -2.23 -3.93
CA PHE A 204 -2.25 -3.31 -3.19
C PHE A 204 -1.51 -3.66 -1.90
N SER A 205 -2.19 -4.41 -1.04
CA SER A 205 -1.61 -4.96 0.18
C SER A 205 -1.73 -6.48 0.25
N ILE A 206 -0.78 -7.12 0.94
CA ILE A 206 -0.74 -8.55 1.22
C ILE A 206 -0.73 -8.73 2.73
N ALA A 207 -1.81 -9.29 3.28
CA ALA A 207 -1.92 -9.60 4.70
C ALA A 207 -1.18 -10.90 5.06
N ASP A 208 -0.82 -11.01 6.34
CA ASP A 208 -0.08 -12.15 6.90
C ASP A 208 1.20 -12.47 6.10
N PHE A 209 1.92 -11.44 5.64
CA PHE A 209 3.02 -11.58 4.69
C PHE A 209 4.14 -12.48 5.21
N SER A 210 4.45 -12.41 6.52
CA SER A 210 5.45 -13.28 7.17
C SER A 210 5.09 -14.77 7.16
N THR A 211 3.85 -15.12 6.82
CA THR A 211 3.34 -16.50 6.76
C THR A 211 3.39 -17.11 5.36
N LEU A 212 3.79 -16.34 4.35
CA LEU A 212 3.94 -16.83 2.99
C LEU A 212 4.88 -18.07 2.94
N PRO A 213 4.63 -19.02 2.03
CA PRO A 213 5.46 -20.21 1.88
C PRO A 213 6.94 -19.85 1.68
N GLY A 214 7.81 -20.54 2.43
CA GLY A 214 9.28 -20.38 2.39
C GLY A 214 9.83 -19.57 3.57
N PHE A 215 9.08 -18.60 4.10
CA PHE A 215 9.46 -17.96 5.36
C PHE A 215 9.52 -18.95 6.53
N THR A 216 10.48 -18.75 7.43
CA THR A 216 10.57 -19.51 8.67
C THR A 216 9.56 -18.96 9.69
N ALA A 217 8.62 -19.80 10.12
CA ALA A 217 7.61 -19.40 11.10
C ALA A 217 8.22 -18.79 12.38
N GLY A 218 7.71 -17.63 12.77
CA GLY A 218 8.17 -16.89 13.95
C GLY A 218 9.47 -16.10 13.74
N ASN A 219 10.02 -16.06 12.52
CA ASN A 219 11.12 -15.17 12.20
C ASN A 219 10.60 -13.73 12.04
N THR A 220 11.13 -12.81 12.84
CA THR A 220 10.77 -11.39 12.79
C THR A 220 11.70 -10.58 11.88
N ALA A 221 12.77 -11.18 11.35
CA ALA A 221 13.68 -10.58 10.40
C ALA A 221 13.49 -11.24 9.04
N LEU A 222 12.56 -10.69 8.24
CA LEU A 222 12.30 -11.17 6.90
C LEU A 222 13.48 -10.79 5.98
N SER A 223 13.87 -11.73 5.13
CA SER A 223 14.80 -11.50 4.04
C SER A 223 14.26 -12.26 2.84
N TYR A 224 14.10 -11.58 1.71
CA TYR A 224 13.51 -12.17 0.52
C TYR A 224 14.04 -11.48 -0.73
N GLN A 225 13.98 -12.16 -1.86
CA GLN A 225 14.30 -11.63 -3.17
C GLN A 225 13.01 -11.39 -3.95
N VAL A 226 12.98 -10.34 -4.77
CA VAL A 226 11.82 -10.00 -5.60
C VAL A 226 12.19 -9.71 -7.05
N HIS A 227 11.24 -9.98 -7.93
CA HIS A 227 11.30 -9.62 -9.35
C HIS A 227 9.86 -9.44 -9.86
N ALA A 228 9.65 -8.49 -10.76
CA ALA A 228 8.34 -8.23 -11.34
C ALA A 228 8.39 -8.29 -12.86
N GLY A 229 7.22 -8.50 -13.47
CA GLY A 229 7.00 -8.18 -14.87
C GLY A 229 5.53 -7.94 -15.16
N MET A 230 5.26 -7.36 -16.32
CA MET A 230 3.91 -7.20 -16.87
C MET A 230 3.89 -7.24 -18.39
N GLY A 231 2.72 -7.54 -18.95
CA GLY A 231 2.42 -7.34 -20.36
C GLY A 231 1.35 -8.29 -20.89
N SER A 232 1.31 -8.51 -22.21
CA SER A 232 0.20 -9.17 -22.89
C SER A 232 0.60 -10.11 -24.02
N ALA A 233 -0.04 -11.28 -24.03
CA ALA A 233 0.09 -12.25 -25.11
C ALA A 233 -0.80 -11.94 -26.34
N VAL A 234 -1.62 -10.89 -26.28
CA VAL A 234 -2.63 -10.57 -27.31
C VAL A 234 -2.53 -9.17 -27.86
N ASP A 235 -1.49 -8.41 -27.51
CA ASP A 235 -1.24 -7.04 -28.00
C ASP A 235 -0.42 -6.99 -29.32
N ASP A 236 -0.24 -8.14 -29.96
CA ASP A 236 0.34 -8.33 -31.29
C ASP A 236 1.69 -7.63 -31.52
N GLY A 237 2.60 -7.77 -30.55
CA GLY A 237 4.02 -7.49 -30.72
C GLY A 237 4.54 -6.32 -29.91
N ILE A 238 3.70 -5.71 -29.08
CA ILE A 238 4.19 -4.88 -27.98
C ILE A 238 4.97 -5.79 -27.01
N GLY A 239 6.06 -5.27 -26.48
CA GLY A 239 6.95 -6.00 -25.58
C GLY A 239 6.33 -6.19 -24.20
N GLU A 240 6.85 -7.19 -23.50
CA GLU A 240 6.67 -7.36 -22.07
C GLU A 240 7.74 -6.55 -21.33
N ASP A 241 7.46 -6.19 -20.08
CA ASP A 241 8.41 -5.52 -19.21
C ASP A 241 8.82 -6.37 -18.00
N PHE A 242 10.04 -6.15 -17.52
CA PHE A 242 10.66 -6.83 -16.40
C PHE A 242 11.66 -5.93 -15.68
N THR A 243 11.51 -5.82 -14.36
CA THR A 243 12.50 -5.19 -13.49
C THR A 243 13.92 -5.68 -13.79
N THR A 244 14.89 -4.76 -13.90
CA THR A 244 16.28 -5.02 -14.33
C THR A 244 17.11 -6.05 -13.54
N GLY A 245 16.56 -6.66 -12.49
CA GLY A 245 17.24 -7.71 -11.73
C GLY A 245 16.35 -8.36 -10.70
N ILE A 246 17.00 -9.18 -9.87
CA ILE A 246 16.40 -9.70 -8.64
C ILE A 246 16.97 -8.89 -7.49
N THR A 247 16.09 -8.29 -6.68
CA THR A 247 16.49 -7.41 -5.58
C THR A 247 16.29 -8.12 -4.25
N GLY A 248 17.37 -8.25 -3.47
CA GLY A 248 17.30 -8.71 -2.08
C GLY A 248 16.77 -7.60 -1.18
N VAL A 249 15.77 -7.92 -0.38
CA VAL A 249 15.06 -7.01 0.52
C VAL A 249 15.17 -7.51 1.95
N THR A 250 15.54 -6.63 2.85
CA THR A 250 15.49 -6.86 4.30
C THR A 250 14.78 -5.66 4.91
N PRO A 251 13.50 -5.79 5.30
CA PRO A 251 12.77 -4.69 5.92
C PRO A 251 13.51 -4.20 7.15
N THR A 252 13.66 -2.88 7.27
CA THR A 252 14.25 -2.28 8.47
C THR A 252 13.34 -2.63 9.66
N PRO A 253 13.87 -3.24 10.73
CA PRO A 253 13.05 -3.47 11.92
C PRO A 253 12.55 -2.13 12.45
N ALA A 254 11.25 -2.05 12.76
CA ALA A 254 10.69 -0.92 13.46
C ALA A 254 11.59 -0.54 14.65
N PRO A 255 11.93 0.76 14.82
CA PRO A 255 12.73 1.18 15.97
C PRO A 255 12.10 0.63 17.24
N PRO A 256 12.89 0.12 18.20
CA PRO A 256 12.34 -0.39 19.44
C PRO A 256 11.49 0.71 20.08
N THR A 257 10.21 0.44 20.30
CA THR A 257 9.32 1.36 21.01
C THR A 257 9.92 1.61 22.38
N GLU A 258 10.52 2.79 22.55
CA GLU A 258 10.99 3.30 23.84
C GLU A 258 9.77 3.25 24.77
N THR A 259 9.70 2.22 25.62
CA THR A 259 8.67 2.16 26.64
C THR A 259 8.96 3.33 27.56
N PRO A 260 8.09 4.35 27.65
CA PRO A 260 8.37 5.50 28.49
C PRO A 260 8.58 4.97 29.90
N THR A 261 9.83 5.01 30.37
CA THR A 261 10.13 4.66 31.75
C THR A 261 9.42 5.72 32.57
N ASN A 262 8.38 5.31 33.31
CA ASN A 262 7.72 6.17 34.29
C ASN A 262 8.80 6.67 35.25
N THR A 263 9.39 7.82 34.94
CA THR A 263 10.27 8.52 35.85
C THR A 263 9.36 8.96 36.98
N PRO A 264 9.60 8.53 38.23
CA PRO A 264 8.78 8.95 39.36
C PRO A 264 8.71 10.47 39.36
N VAL A 265 7.51 11.01 39.19
CA VAL A 265 7.30 12.45 39.33
C VAL A 265 7.78 12.80 40.75
N PRO A 266 8.77 13.70 40.90
CA PRO A 266 9.19 14.15 42.22
C PRO A 266 7.95 14.66 42.96
N PRO A 267 7.80 14.40 44.26
CA PRO A 267 6.63 14.87 45.01
C PRO A 267 6.47 16.37 44.78
N THR A 268 5.35 16.75 44.16
CA THR A 268 5.01 18.15 43.95
C THR A 268 4.85 18.79 45.33
N ASP A 269 5.75 19.71 45.67
CA ASP A 269 5.60 20.54 46.87
C ASP A 269 4.23 21.21 46.81
N THR A 270 3.35 20.80 47.71
CA THR A 270 2.01 21.39 47.83
C THR A 270 2.21 22.81 48.32
N PRO A 271 1.88 23.85 47.52
CA PRO A 271 2.05 25.21 47.98
C PRO A 271 1.17 25.43 49.21
N THR A 272 1.80 25.80 50.32
CA THR A 272 1.09 26.21 51.53
C THR A 272 0.33 27.49 51.20
N ASN A 273 -0.99 27.43 51.18
CA ASN A 273 -1.86 28.58 50.96
C ASN A 273 -1.56 29.67 52.00
N THR A 274 -0.80 30.69 51.58
CA THR A 274 -0.71 31.95 52.32
C THR A 274 -1.97 32.74 52.01
N PRO A 275 -2.78 33.14 53.01
CA PRO A 275 -4.00 33.89 52.76
C PRO A 275 -3.69 35.18 52.01
N ALA A 276 -4.29 35.35 50.82
CA ALA A 276 -4.18 36.59 50.07
C ALA A 276 -4.99 37.70 50.78
N PRO A 277 -4.45 38.93 50.90
CA PRO A 277 -5.21 40.07 51.41
C PRO A 277 -6.38 40.40 50.46
N PRO A 278 -7.49 40.96 50.97
CA PRO A 278 -8.68 41.23 50.17
C PRO A 278 -8.39 42.24 49.06
N THR A 279 -8.56 41.81 47.81
CA THR A 279 -8.45 42.67 46.62
C THR A 279 -9.77 43.42 46.42
N ASN A 280 -9.70 44.75 46.40
CA ASN A 280 -10.83 45.61 46.06
C ASN A 280 -11.15 45.49 44.56
N THR A 281 -12.29 44.87 44.23
CA THR A 281 -12.82 44.78 42.86
C THR A 281 -13.37 46.13 42.41
N PRO A 282 -12.86 46.75 41.34
CA PRO A 282 -13.50 47.91 40.72
C PRO A 282 -14.67 47.44 39.85
N THR A 283 -15.86 47.98 40.10
CA THR A 283 -17.04 47.77 39.24
C THR A 283 -16.92 48.65 38.00
N ASN A 284 -16.68 48.04 36.83
CA ASN A 284 -16.74 48.74 35.55
C ASN A 284 -18.17 48.68 34.98
N THR A 285 -18.78 49.85 34.82
CA THR A 285 -20.07 50.05 34.14
C THR A 285 -19.82 50.13 32.63
N SER A 286 -20.31 49.15 31.86
CA SER A 286 -20.28 49.22 30.39
C SER A 286 -21.36 50.17 29.86
N THR A 287 -20.95 51.08 28.98
CA THR A 287 -21.85 51.97 28.21
C THR A 287 -22.01 51.37 26.82
N ASN A 288 -23.21 50.91 26.48
CA ASN A 288 -23.50 50.39 25.13
C ASN A 288 -23.68 51.56 24.15
N THR A 289 -22.89 51.57 23.07
CA THR A 289 -23.09 52.47 21.93
C THR A 289 -23.95 51.75 20.87
N PRO A 290 -25.07 52.33 20.40
CA PRO A 290 -25.92 51.70 19.39
C PRO A 290 -25.25 51.64 18.01
N VAL A 291 -25.39 50.50 17.33
CA VAL A 291 -24.96 50.28 15.94
C VAL A 291 -26.03 50.81 14.97
N PRO A 292 -25.67 51.52 13.88
CA PRO A 292 -26.64 52.00 12.89
C PRO A 292 -27.12 50.86 11.97
N PRO A 293 -28.38 50.90 11.47
CA PRO A 293 -28.89 49.90 10.55
C PRO A 293 -28.31 50.05 9.14
N THR A 294 -27.91 48.94 8.55
CA THR A 294 -27.49 48.81 7.15
C THR A 294 -28.72 48.74 6.24
N ASN A 295 -28.84 49.67 5.30
CA ASN A 295 -29.88 49.62 4.26
C ASN A 295 -29.42 48.73 3.10
N THR A 296 -30.22 47.70 2.80
CA THR A 296 -30.12 46.90 1.56
C THR A 296 -31.02 47.54 0.51
N SER A 297 -30.47 47.96 -0.63
CA SER A 297 -31.30 48.37 -1.78
C SER A 297 -31.68 47.14 -2.60
N THR A 298 -32.97 47.01 -2.89
CA THR A 298 -33.55 46.11 -3.90
C THR A 298 -33.38 46.67 -5.31
#